data_AF-A0A3D2UA06-F1
#
_entry.id   AF-A0A3D2UA06-F1
#
_cell.length_a   1.000
_cell.length_b   1.000
_cell.length_c   1.000
_cell.angle_alpha   90.00
_cell.angle_beta   90.00
_cell.angle_gamma   90.00
#
_symmetry.space_group_name_H-M   'P 1'
#
loop_
_entity.id
_entity.type
_entity.pdbx_description
1 polymer ?
#
loop_
_entity_poly.entity_id
_entity_poly.type
_entity_poly.pdbx_seq_one_letter_code
_entity_poly.pdbx_strand_id
1 'polypeptide(L)'
;MCVLYAFLRLSDDIADEPGRSVSDREVALLDWRDRLRVAMGGGEILPGEPVDVFPALSDVVTSYGIPPEELEAVLDGISMDLTPRIYATYEDLRVYCDRVAGAVGRCCLHVWGFHDP
;
A
#
# COMPACT_ATOMS: atom_id res chain seq x y z
N MET A 1 -9.43 8.69 -6.71
CA MET A 1 -8.35 9.40 -5.99
C MET A 1 -8.50 9.36 -4.47
N CYS A 2 -9.59 9.85 -3.87
CA CYS A 2 -9.69 9.92 -2.39
C CYS A 2 -9.51 8.57 -1.68
N VAL A 3 -10.12 7.50 -2.20
CA VAL A 3 -10.02 6.15 -1.62
C VAL A 3 -8.59 5.58 -1.74
N LEU A 4 -7.97 5.70 -2.91
CA LEU A 4 -6.58 5.31 -3.11
C LEU A 4 -5.68 6.05 -2.12
N TYR A 5 -5.81 7.38 -2.01
CA TYR A 5 -5.04 8.17 -1.06
C TYR A 5 -5.31 7.76 0.39
N ALA A 6 -6.56 7.46 0.75
CA ALA A 6 -6.90 6.98 2.09
C ALA A 6 -6.20 5.66 2.41
N PHE A 7 -6.17 4.71 1.47
CA PHE A 7 -5.42 3.46 1.63
C PHE A 7 -3.92 3.71 1.84
N LEU A 8 -3.32 4.58 1.02
CA LEU A 8 -1.90 4.94 1.15
C LEU A 8 -1.60 5.55 2.52
N ARG A 9 -2.42 6.52 2.93
CA ARG A 9 -2.24 7.21 4.22
C ARG A 9 -2.41 6.28 5.42
N LEU A 10 -3.41 5.40 5.39
CA LEU A 10 -3.61 4.40 6.43
C LEU A 10 -2.45 3.40 6.48
N SER A 11 -1.83 3.10 5.33
CA SER A 11 -0.64 2.26 5.27
C SER A 11 0.58 2.94 5.90
N ASP A 12 0.79 4.24 5.65
CA ASP A 12 1.83 5.04 6.31
C ASP A 12 1.63 5.09 7.84
N ASP A 13 0.39 5.27 8.29
CA ASP A 13 0.08 5.34 9.72
C ASP A 13 0.54 4.07 10.46
N ILE A 14 0.49 2.89 9.82
CA ILE A 14 1.01 1.63 10.40
C ILE A 14 2.51 1.73 10.69
N ALA A 15 3.30 2.34 9.80
CA ALA A 15 4.74 2.50 9.98
C ALA A 15 5.10 3.64 10.93
N ASP A 16 4.32 4.73 10.92
CA ASP A 16 4.63 5.97 11.63
C ASP A 16 4.09 6.02 13.08
N GLU A 17 3.16 5.14 13.47
CA GLU A 17 2.42 5.25 14.74
C GLU A 17 3.36 5.36 15.96
N PRO A 18 3.38 6.50 16.68
CA PRO A 18 4.28 6.70 17.80
C PRO A 18 4.02 5.70 18.93
N GLY A 19 5.10 5.16 19.51
CA GLY A 19 5.01 4.30 20.69
C GLY A 19 4.78 2.81 20.41
N ARG A 20 4.55 2.40 19.15
CA ARG A 20 4.60 0.97 18.76
C ARG A 20 6.03 0.49 18.57
N SER A 21 6.30 -0.76 18.96
CA SER A 21 7.58 -1.41 18.65
C SER A 21 7.65 -1.77 17.15
N VAL A 22 8.86 -1.96 16.63
CA VAL A 22 9.04 -2.42 15.23
C VAL A 22 8.31 -3.73 14.98
N SER A 23 8.40 -4.69 15.91
CA SER A 23 7.73 -5.99 15.79
C SER A 23 6.20 -5.87 15.74
N ASP A 24 5.61 -4.94 16.51
CA ASP A 24 4.15 -4.73 16.48
C ASP A 24 3.71 -4.11 15.14
N ARG A 25 4.52 -3.20 14.59
CA ARG A 25 4.27 -2.60 13.27
C ARG A 25 4.41 -3.63 12.15
N GLU A 26 5.39 -4.53 12.23
CA GLU A 26 5.53 -5.64 11.28
C GLU A 26 4.29 -6.55 11.29
N VAL A 27 3.79 -6.92 12.47
CA VAL A 27 2.56 -7.73 12.60
C VAL A 27 1.35 -6.98 12.05
N ALA A 28 1.20 -5.70 12.36
CA ALA A 28 0.11 -4.88 11.85
C ALA A 28 0.16 -4.73 10.32
N LEU A 29 1.36 -4.57 9.74
CA LEU A 29 1.54 -4.50 8.30
C LEU A 29 1.25 -5.84 7.60
N LEU A 30 1.57 -6.96 8.24
CA LEU A 30 1.22 -8.30 7.73
C LEU A 30 -0.31 -8.49 7.71
N ASP A 31 -1.01 -8.14 8.80
CA ASP A 31 -2.48 -8.18 8.84
C ASP A 31 -3.09 -7.29 7.76
N TRP A 32 -2.59 -6.07 7.62
CA TRP A 32 -3.03 -5.13 6.59
C TRP A 32 -2.84 -5.67 5.17
N ARG A 33 -1.71 -6.33 4.91
CA ARG A 33 -1.40 -6.98 3.63
C ARG A 33 -2.31 -8.17 3.37
N ASP A 34 -2.62 -8.98 4.38
CA ASP A 34 -3.54 -10.11 4.22
C ASP A 34 -4.97 -9.63 3.94
N ARG A 35 -5.40 -8.54 4.58
CA ARG A 35 -6.67 -7.87 4.25
C ARG A 35 -6.70 -7.35 2.82
N LEU A 36 -5.62 -6.72 2.33
CA LEU A 36 -5.49 -6.32 0.93
C LEU A 36 -5.71 -7.52 -0.01
N ARG A 37 -5.03 -8.64 0.25
CA ARG A 37 -5.15 -9.86 -0.57
C ARG A 37 -6.56 -10.43 -0.59
N VAL A 38 -7.24 -10.44 0.56
CA VAL A 38 -8.65 -10.85 0.65
C VAL A 38 -9.53 -9.92 -0.20
N ALA A 39 -9.35 -8.59 -0.09
CA ALA A 39 -10.12 -7.61 -0.86
C ALA A 39 -9.94 -7.77 -2.37
N MET A 40 -8.69 -7.97 -2.81
CA MET A 40 -8.34 -8.13 -4.22
C MET A 40 -8.76 -9.51 -4.77
N GLY A 41 -8.86 -10.52 -3.90
CA GLY A 41 -9.37 -11.86 -4.22
C GLY A 41 -10.89 -11.98 -4.22
N GLY A 42 -11.64 -10.89 -3.95
CA GLY A 42 -13.10 -10.90 -3.90
C GLY A 42 -13.70 -11.53 -2.63
N GLY A 43 -12.91 -11.68 -1.58
CA GLY A 43 -13.40 -12.14 -0.27
C GLY A 43 -14.10 -11.02 0.51
N GLU A 44 -15.01 -11.40 1.40
CA GLU A 44 -15.61 -10.46 2.34
C GLU A 44 -14.62 -10.12 3.45
N ILE A 45 -14.39 -8.83 3.68
CA ILE A 45 -13.68 -8.35 4.86
C ILE A 45 -14.67 -8.18 5.99
N LEU A 46 -14.41 -8.84 7.11
CA LEU A 46 -15.25 -8.74 8.30
C LEU A 46 -15.14 -7.33 8.89
N PRO A 47 -16.26 -6.68 9.24
CA PRO A 47 -16.23 -5.37 9.88
C PRO A 47 -15.62 -5.47 11.28
N GLY A 48 -14.50 -4.77 11.52
CA GLY A 48 -13.79 -4.80 12.80
C GLY A 48 -13.03 -3.52 13.18
N GLU A 49 -12.72 -2.66 12.20
CA GLU A 49 -12.03 -1.38 12.42
C GLU A 49 -12.97 -0.21 12.05
N PRO A 50 -12.87 0.96 12.72
CA PRO A 50 -13.82 2.07 12.55
C PRO A 50 -13.82 2.71 11.15
N VAL A 51 -12.79 2.47 10.33
CA VAL A 51 -12.73 2.87 8.92
C VAL A 51 -12.17 1.71 8.08
N ASP A 52 -13.03 0.96 7.41
CA ASP A 52 -12.61 -0.08 6.47
C ASP A 52 -12.52 0.47 5.05
N VAL A 53 -11.30 0.75 4.56
CA VAL A 53 -11.06 1.30 3.22
C VAL A 53 -11.22 0.25 2.12
N PHE A 54 -11.11 -1.04 2.46
CA PHE A 54 -10.97 -2.12 1.49
C PHE A 54 -12.17 -2.34 0.57
N PRO A 55 -13.44 -2.27 1.01
CA PRO A 55 -14.57 -2.38 0.09
C PRO A 55 -14.55 -1.29 -1.00
N ALA A 56 -14.31 -0.05 -0.60
CA ALA A 56 -14.20 1.07 -1.54
C ALA A 56 -12.92 0.95 -2.40
N LEU A 57 -11.82 0.46 -1.84
CA LEU A 57 -10.58 0.25 -2.56
C LEU A 57 -10.76 -0.81 -3.66
N SER A 58 -11.45 -1.92 -3.36
CA SER A 58 -11.76 -2.98 -4.33
C SER A 58 -12.59 -2.47 -5.51
N ASP A 59 -13.58 -1.62 -5.23
CA ASP A 59 -14.36 -0.93 -6.27
C ASP A 59 -13.49 -0.03 -7.16
N VAL A 60 -12.60 0.77 -6.55
CA VAL A 60 -11.66 1.63 -7.28
C VAL A 60 -10.66 0.82 -8.10
N VAL A 61 -10.06 -0.22 -7.53
CA VAL A 61 -9.10 -1.08 -8.22
C VAL A 61 -9.74 -1.71 -9.45
N THR A 62 -10.94 -2.26 -9.29
CA THR A 62 -11.68 -2.89 -10.39
C THR A 62 -12.10 -1.87 -11.45
N SER A 63 -12.63 -0.71 -11.03
CA SER A 63 -13.14 0.32 -11.94
C SER A 63 -12.06 0.97 -12.80
N TYR A 64 -10.85 1.16 -12.25
CA TYR A 64 -9.73 1.80 -12.94
C TYR A 64 -8.68 0.81 -13.45
N GLY A 65 -8.90 -0.50 -13.25
CA GLY A 65 -7.98 -1.55 -13.67
C GLY A 65 -6.59 -1.41 -13.05
N ILE A 66 -6.51 -0.99 -11.77
CA ILE A 66 -5.23 -0.84 -11.06
C ILE A 66 -4.66 -2.24 -10.81
N PRO A 67 -3.40 -2.52 -11.14
CA PRO A 67 -2.81 -3.82 -10.86
C PRO A 67 -2.58 -4.00 -9.35
N PRO A 68 -3.10 -5.07 -8.71
CA PRO A 68 -2.91 -5.30 -7.28
C PRO A 68 -1.44 -5.36 -6.84
N GLU A 69 -0.54 -5.73 -7.74
CA GLU A 69 0.90 -5.72 -7.51
C GLU A 69 1.46 -4.33 -7.18
N GLU A 70 0.84 -3.26 -7.66
CA GLU A 70 1.26 -1.89 -7.32
C GLU A 70 0.91 -1.55 -5.87
N LEU A 71 -0.22 -2.05 -5.37
CA LEU A 71 -0.59 -1.89 -3.97
C LEU A 71 0.31 -2.72 -3.05
N GLU A 72 0.67 -3.94 -3.44
CA GLU A 72 1.67 -4.77 -2.74
C GLU A 72 3.06 -4.11 -2.75
N ALA A 73 3.47 -3.51 -3.88
CA ALA A 73 4.75 -2.80 -3.99
C ALA A 73 4.81 -1.57 -3.06
N VAL A 74 3.69 -0.86 -2.88
CA VAL A 74 3.58 0.18 -1.86
C VAL A 74 3.81 -0.41 -0.46
N LEU A 75 3.14 -1.51 -0.11
CA LEU A 75 3.32 -2.15 1.19
C LEU A 75 4.74 -2.71 1.41
N ASP A 76 5.45 -3.08 0.35
CA ASP A 76 6.88 -3.38 0.42
C ASP A 76 7.69 -2.13 0.76
N GLY A 77 7.34 -0.97 0.20
CA GLY A 77 7.92 0.33 0.57
C GLY A 77 7.71 0.66 2.04
N ILE A 78 6.47 0.54 2.53
CA ILE A 78 6.13 0.74 3.95
C ILE A 78 6.94 -0.20 4.86
N SER A 79 7.13 -1.46 4.45
CA SER A 79 7.97 -2.42 5.18
C SER A 79 9.44 -1.98 5.25
N MET A 80 9.95 -1.32 4.21
CA MET A 80 11.32 -0.80 4.21
C MET A 80 11.50 0.31 5.25
N ASP A 81 10.47 1.12 5.50
CA ASP A 81 10.50 2.26 6.43
C ASP A 81 10.33 1.86 7.91
N LEU A 82 9.94 0.61 8.21
CA LEU A 82 9.83 0.11 9.60
C LEU A 82 11.16 0.18 10.38
N THR A 83 12.29 0.16 9.67
CA THR A 83 13.62 0.27 10.27
C THR A 83 14.47 1.25 9.47
N PRO A 84 15.30 2.09 10.12
CA PRO A 84 16.24 2.94 9.40
C PRO A 84 17.19 2.11 8.54
N ARG A 85 17.36 2.49 7.26
CA ARG A 85 18.23 1.81 6.30
C ARG A 85 19.26 2.75 5.72
N ILE A 86 20.43 2.20 5.42
CA ILE A 86 21.44 2.85 4.58
C ILE A 86 21.48 2.08 3.26
N TYR A 87 21.24 2.78 2.17
CA TYR A 87 21.32 2.22 0.82
C TYR A 87 22.77 2.26 0.34
N ALA A 88 23.35 1.09 0.08
CA ALA A 88 24.77 0.97 -0.28
C ALA A 88 25.03 1.41 -1.72
N THR A 89 24.06 1.21 -2.61
CA THR A 89 24.15 1.55 -4.02
C THR A 89 22.99 2.43 -4.47
N TYR A 90 23.18 3.11 -5.59
CA TYR A 90 22.09 3.81 -6.27
C TYR A 90 20.94 2.85 -6.63
N GLU A 91 21.26 1.61 -6.99
CA GLU A 91 20.24 0.62 -7.34
C GLU A 91 19.35 0.26 -6.15
N ASP A 92 19.92 0.11 -4.95
CA ASP A 92 19.14 -0.12 -3.73
C ASP A 92 18.21 1.07 -3.43
N LEU A 93 18.72 2.29 -3.60
CA LEU A 93 17.93 3.51 -3.44
C LEU A 93 16.83 3.61 -4.51
N ARG A 94 17.13 3.23 -5.76
CA ARG A 94 16.17 3.24 -6.87
C ARG A 94 15.01 2.29 -6.60
N VAL A 95 15.29 1.09 -6.08
CA VAL A 95 14.25 0.12 -5.67
C VAL A 95 13.39 0.69 -4.55
N TYR A 96 13.99 1.36 -3.57
CA TYR A 96 13.24 2.05 -2.52
C TYR A 96 12.30 3.12 -3.11
N CYS A 97 12.83 4.04 -3.92
CA CYS A 97 12.04 5.10 -4.55
C CYS A 97 10.92 4.57 -5.45
N ASP A 98 11.17 3.46 -6.16
CA ASP A 98 10.13 2.82 -6.97
C ASP A 98 8.96 2.34 -6.11
N ARG A 99 9.22 1.77 -4.93
CA ARG A 99 8.17 1.26 -4.03
C ARG A 99 7.40 2.37 -3.32
N VAL A 100 8.10 3.36 -2.76
CA VAL A 100 7.45 4.42 -1.96
C VAL A 100 6.81 5.53 -2.81
N ALA A 101 7.22 5.69 -4.07
CA ALA A 101 6.70 6.75 -4.95
C ALA A 101 6.34 6.26 -6.36
N GLY A 102 7.14 5.40 -6.98
CA GLY A 102 6.90 4.89 -8.33
C GLY A 102 5.58 4.12 -8.44
N ALA A 103 5.33 3.18 -7.53
CA ALA A 103 4.11 2.37 -7.47
C ALA A 103 2.86 3.23 -7.23
N VAL A 104 2.96 4.22 -6.33
CA VAL A 104 1.90 5.22 -6.13
C VAL A 104 1.62 5.98 -7.43
N GLY A 105 2.66 6.40 -8.15
CA GLY A 105 2.54 7.06 -9.44
C GLY A 105 1.82 6.19 -10.47
N ARG A 106 2.16 4.91 -10.56
CA ARG A 106 1.49 3.95 -11.46
C ARG A 106 0.02 3.77 -11.09
N CYS A 107 -0.32 3.63 -9.82
CA CYS A 107 -1.72 3.65 -9.38
C CYS A 107 -2.46 4.93 -9.82
N CYS A 108 -1.83 6.10 -9.72
CA CYS A 108 -2.42 7.37 -10.16
C CYS A 108 -2.66 7.41 -11.68
N LEU A 109 -1.73 6.90 -12.48
CA LEU A 109 -1.87 6.83 -13.95
C LEU A 109 -3.11 6.04 -14.37
N HIS A 110 -3.38 4.91 -13.71
CA HIS A 110 -4.60 4.14 -13.92
C HIS A 110 -5.87 4.94 -13.58
N VAL A 111 -5.87 5.64 -12.45
CA VAL A 111 -7.02 6.48 -12.05
C VAL A 111 -7.25 7.64 -13.02
N TRP A 112 -6.20 8.18 -13.62
CA TRP A 112 -6.29 9.25 -14.62
C TRP A 112 -6.57 8.77 -16.04
N GLY A 113 -6.64 7.45 -16.28
CA GLY A 113 -6.91 6.87 -17.59
C GLY A 113 -5.74 7.00 -18.58
N PHE A 114 -4.50 7.03 -18.08
CA PHE A 114 -3.32 6.96 -18.93
C PHE A 114 -3.00 5.49 -19.24
N HIS A 115 -2.97 5.15 -20.53
CA HIS A 115 -2.80 3.77 -21.00
C HIS A 115 -1.71 3.62 -22.06
N ASP A 116 -0.95 4.68 -22.34
CA ASP A 116 0.13 4.62 -23.31
C ASP A 116 1.38 3.93 -22.73
N PRO A 117 2.18 3.24 -23.55
CA PRO A 117 3.41 2.55 -23.12
C PRO A 117 4.53 3.50 -22.67
#